data_AF-A0A4Q7WT65-F1
#
_entry.id   AF-A0A4Q7WT65-F1
#
_cell.length_a   1.000
_cell.length_b   1.000
_cell.length_c   1.000
_cell.angle_alpha   90.00
_cell.angle_beta   90.00
_cell.angle_gamma   90.00
#
_symmetry.space_group_name_H-M   'P 1'
#
loop_
_entity.id
_entity.type
_entity.pdbx_description
1 polymer ?
#
loop_
_entity_poly.entity_id
_entity_poly.type
_entity_poly.pdbx_seq_one_letter_code
_entity_poly.pdbx_strand_id
1 'polypeptide(L)'
;MPPQVATILRVYTDDARVLGLIGTTFRTAGLPSIRVTVPAALAERAVAAWQDDAGELDDGRVLPRHEDPAARLQRHRAGALALIGLSITESGKLDADGNTVVDLSPELVGVAMDAAGDHLRR
;
A
#
# COMPACT_ATOMS: atom_id res chain seq x y z
N MET A 1 5.03 36.34 -5.03
CA MET A 1 4.24 35.28 -5.69
C MET A 1 3.08 35.93 -6.42
N PRO A 2 2.80 35.59 -7.69
CA PRO A 2 1.65 36.14 -8.40
C PRO A 2 0.32 35.66 -7.76
N PRO A 3 -0.70 36.51 -7.67
CA PRO A 3 -1.94 36.25 -6.92
C PRO A 3 -2.73 35.03 -7.43
N GLN A 4 -2.56 34.67 -8.71
CA GLN A 4 -3.20 33.50 -9.33
C GLN A 4 -2.64 32.17 -8.79
N VAL A 5 -1.33 32.08 -8.53
CA VAL A 5 -0.71 30.84 -8.01
C VAL A 5 -1.10 30.61 -6.54
N ALA A 6 -1.21 31.68 -5.74
CA ALA A 6 -1.68 31.58 -4.36
C ALA A 6 -3.14 31.09 -4.26
N THR A 7 -3.98 31.48 -5.22
CA THR A 7 -5.38 31.05 -5.28
C THR A 7 -5.49 29.57 -5.65
N ILE A 8 -4.70 29.10 -6.62
CA ILE A 8 -4.67 27.70 -7.05
C ILE A 8 -4.16 26.78 -5.92
N LEU A 9 -3.09 27.15 -5.23
CA LEU A 9 -2.56 26.36 -4.10
C LEU A 9 -3.56 26.26 -2.94
N ARG A 10 -4.37 27.30 -2.71
CA ARG A 10 -5.43 27.27 -1.70
C ARG A 10 -6.54 26.28 -2.08
N VAL A 11 -6.98 26.30 -3.34
CA VAL A 11 -7.97 25.33 -3.85
C VAL A 11 -7.46 23.90 -3.69
N TYR A 12 -6.20 23.62 -4.09
CA TYR A 12 -5.62 22.28 -3.91
C TYR A 12 -5.50 21.85 -2.46
N THR A 13 -5.28 22.79 -1.53
CA THR A 13 -5.23 22.49 -0.09
C THR A 13 -6.62 22.15 0.44
N ASP A 14 -7.64 22.87 0.01
CA ASP A 14 -9.03 22.60 0.41
C ASP A 14 -9.53 21.28 -0.19
N ASP A 15 -9.22 20.99 -1.45
CA ASP A 15 -9.53 19.72 -2.11
C ASP A 15 -8.86 18.53 -1.39
N ALA A 16 -7.58 18.66 -1.04
CA ALA A 16 -6.85 17.64 -0.28
C ALA A 16 -7.49 17.39 1.10
N ARG A 17 -7.97 18.44 1.77
CA ARG A 17 -8.71 18.31 3.04
C ARG A 17 -10.01 17.55 2.85
N VAL A 18 -10.81 17.90 1.84
CA VAL A 18 -12.09 17.22 1.54
C VAL A 18 -11.84 15.74 1.24
N LEU A 19 -10.83 15.43 0.42
CA LEU A 19 -10.44 14.05 0.14
C LEU A 19 -10.04 13.29 1.41
N GLY A 20 -9.31 13.93 2.32
CA GLY A 20 -8.95 13.35 3.63
C GLY A 20 -10.18 12.99 4.47
N LEU A 21 -11.19 13.87 4.53
CA LEU A 21 -12.44 13.63 5.27
C LEU A 21 -13.25 12.47 4.68
N ILE A 22 -13.32 12.39 3.34
CA ILE A 22 -13.94 11.27 2.64
C ILE A 22 -13.20 9.96 3.02
N GLY A 23 -11.87 9.97 2.98
CA GLY A 23 -11.04 8.82 3.36
C GLY A 23 -11.27 8.37 4.81
N THR A 24 -11.40 9.29 5.76
CA THR A 24 -11.75 8.96 7.15
C THR A 24 -13.10 8.25 7.23
N THR A 25 -14.10 8.74 6.48
CA THR A 25 -15.44 8.13 6.44
C THR A 25 -15.38 6.68 5.96
N PHE A 26 -14.62 6.41 4.90
CA PHE A 26 -14.43 5.06 4.37
C PHE A 26 -13.71 4.13 5.35
N ARG A 27 -12.65 4.62 6.01
CA ARG A 27 -11.91 3.84 7.02
C ARG A 27 -12.82 3.44 8.18
N THR A 28 -13.70 4.35 8.64
CA THR A 28 -14.64 4.05 9.74
C THR A 28 -15.78 3.14 9.33
N ALA A 29 -16.16 3.13 8.05
CA ALA A 29 -17.29 2.34 7.56
C ALA A 29 -16.98 0.83 7.48
N GLY A 30 -15.71 0.43 7.54
CA GLY A 30 -15.32 -0.98 7.44
C GLY A 30 -15.70 -1.60 6.09
N LEU A 31 -15.16 -1.03 5.00
CA LEU A 31 -15.44 -1.49 3.64
C LEU A 31 -15.18 -2.99 3.47
N PRO A 32 -15.99 -3.69 2.66
CA PRO A 32 -15.78 -5.11 2.40
C PRO A 32 -14.44 -5.35 1.69
N SER A 33 -13.82 -6.49 1.99
CA SER A 33 -12.65 -6.95 1.27
C SER A 33 -12.98 -7.23 -0.20
N ILE A 34 -11.98 -7.03 -1.05
CA ILE A 34 -12.03 -7.26 -2.49
C ILE A 34 -11.34 -8.59 -2.78
N ARG A 35 -12.07 -9.50 -3.41
CA ARG A 35 -11.49 -10.75 -3.93
C ARG A 35 -10.59 -10.46 -5.12
N VAL A 36 -9.32 -10.83 -5.02
CA VAL A 36 -8.34 -10.67 -6.11
C VAL A 36 -7.63 -11.99 -6.39
N THR A 37 -7.14 -12.12 -7.63
CA THR A 37 -6.28 -13.22 -8.07
C THR A 37 -4.87 -12.69 -8.31
N VAL A 38 -3.89 -13.31 -7.66
CA VAL A 38 -2.47 -12.96 -7.74
C VAL A 38 -1.70 -14.13 -8.37
N PRO A 39 -0.94 -13.90 -9.45
CA PRO A 39 -0.10 -14.95 -10.04
C PRO A 39 0.83 -15.61 -9.03
N ALA A 40 1.01 -16.93 -9.12
CA ALA A 40 1.75 -17.75 -8.15
C ALA A 40 3.11 -17.13 -7.76
N ALA A 41 3.93 -16.79 -8.76
CA ALA A 41 5.26 -16.22 -8.54
C ALA A 41 5.24 -14.87 -7.81
N LEU A 42 4.18 -14.07 -7.99
CA LEU A 42 4.03 -12.79 -7.27
C LEU A 42 3.51 -13.02 -5.85
N ALA A 43 2.62 -13.98 -5.67
CA ALA A 43 2.13 -14.39 -4.36
C ALA A 43 3.26 -14.92 -3.47
N GLU A 44 4.12 -15.79 -4.01
CA GLU A 44 5.31 -16.31 -3.33
C GLU A 44 6.24 -15.19 -2.87
N ARG A 45 6.48 -14.19 -3.73
CA ARG A 45 7.31 -13.03 -3.38
C ARG A 45 6.70 -12.15 -2.29
N ALA A 46 5.38 -11.97 -2.30
CA ALA A 46 4.69 -11.23 -1.25
C ALA A 46 4.81 -11.98 0.09
N VAL A 47 4.61 -13.31 0.08
CA VAL A 47 4.78 -14.16 1.26
C VAL A 47 6.22 -14.12 1.79
N ALA A 48 7.21 -14.18 0.90
CA ALA A 48 8.62 -14.05 1.29
C ALA A 48 8.89 -12.69 1.96
N ALA A 49 8.36 -11.60 1.41
CA ALA A 49 8.51 -10.27 2.01
C ALA A 49 7.92 -10.16 3.43
N TRP A 50 6.80 -10.84 3.69
CA TRP A 50 6.23 -10.95 5.05
C TRP A 50 7.14 -11.72 6.00
N GLN A 51 7.69 -12.84 5.53
CA GLN A 51 8.58 -13.70 6.33
C GLN A 51 9.90 -13.01 6.66
N ASP A 52 10.44 -12.23 5.71
CA ASP A 52 11.66 -11.45 5.90
C ASP A 52 11.43 -10.29 6.91
N ASP A 53 10.31 -9.57 6.81
CA ASP A 53 9.97 -8.48 7.74
C ASP A 53 9.76 -8.98 9.18
N ALA A 54 9.20 -10.18 9.36
CA ALA A 54 9.08 -10.83 10.66
C ALA A 54 10.44 -11.18 11.30
N GLY A 55 11.49 -11.36 10.50
CA GLY A 55 12.86 -11.67 10.94
C GLY A 55 13.72 -10.45 11.27
N GLU A 56 13.42 -9.26 10.70
CA GLU A 56 14.25 -8.06 10.89
C GLU A 56 13.95 -7.27 12.19
N LEU A 57 12.95 -7.66 12.98
CA LEU A 57 12.58 -6.98 14.23
C LEU A 57 13.61 -7.11 15.38
N ASP A 58 14.67 -7.90 15.20
CA ASP A 58 15.69 -8.16 16.25
C ASP A 58 16.96 -7.26 16.14
N ASP A 59 17.14 -6.53 15.03
CA ASP A 59 18.46 -5.94 14.70
C ASP A 59 18.65 -4.45 15.07
N GLY A 60 17.83 -3.88 15.94
CA GLY A 60 18.06 -2.54 16.49
C GLY A 60 18.23 -1.41 15.45
N ARG A 61 17.71 -1.60 14.23
CA ARG A 61 17.83 -0.63 13.12
C ARG A 61 17.15 0.67 13.50
N VAL A 62 17.97 1.65 13.90
CA VAL A 62 17.53 3.01 14.19
C VAL A 62 17.03 3.65 12.90
N LEU A 63 15.73 3.93 12.81
CA LEU A 63 15.17 4.73 11.74
C LEU A 63 15.92 6.08 11.69
N PRO A 64 16.43 6.51 10.51
CA PRO A 64 17.07 7.80 10.38
C PRO A 64 16.14 8.91 10.88
N ARG A 65 16.63 9.77 11.79
CA ARG A 65 15.87 10.92 12.35
C ARG A 65 15.30 11.84 11.27
N HIS A 66 15.93 11.87 10.10
CA HIS A 66 15.46 12.56 8.91
C HIS A 66 15.38 11.56 7.76
N GLU A 67 14.20 10.99 7.60
CA GLU A 67 13.93 10.20 6.41
C GLU A 67 13.53 11.10 5.24
N ASP A 68 14.16 10.89 4.09
CA ASP A 68 13.74 11.47 2.81
C ASP A 68 12.31 10.97 2.47
N PRO A 69 11.39 11.84 2.00
CA PRO A 69 10.13 11.42 1.39
C PRO A 69 10.19 10.16 0.52
N ALA A 70 11.24 10.00 -0.29
CA ALA A 70 11.42 8.83 -1.14
C ALA A 70 11.62 7.54 -0.34
N ALA A 71 12.42 7.59 0.73
CA ALA A 71 12.63 6.44 1.62
C ALA A 71 11.33 6.08 2.37
N ARG A 72 10.55 7.08 2.81
CA ARG A 72 9.24 6.85 3.46
C ARG A 72 8.30 6.09 2.56
N LEU A 73 8.23 6.48 1.30
CA LEU A 73 7.40 5.84 0.29
C LEU A 73 7.82 4.39 0.07
N GLN A 74 9.13 4.12 -0.01
CA GLN A 74 9.63 2.76 -0.21
C GLN A 74 9.34 1.86 0.99
N ARG A 75 9.47 2.37 2.23
CA ARG A 75 9.08 1.59 3.41
C ARG A 75 7.59 1.31 3.43
N HIS A 76 6.76 2.31 3.13
CA HIS A 76 5.30 2.12 3.08
C HIS A 76 4.92 1.02 2.08
N ARG A 77 5.57 1.00 0.91
CA ARG A 77 5.39 -0.04 -0.11
C ARG A 77 5.86 -1.42 0.34
N ALA A 78 7.03 -1.50 0.98
CA ALA A 78 7.54 -2.76 1.52
C ALA A 78 6.58 -3.33 2.58
N GLY A 79 6.10 -2.49 3.50
CA GLY A 79 5.10 -2.88 4.49
C GLY A 79 3.77 -3.31 3.86
N ALA A 80 3.29 -2.61 2.82
CA ALA A 80 2.09 -3.03 2.10
C ALA A 80 2.27 -4.39 1.40
N LEU A 81 3.44 -4.64 0.79
CA LEU A 81 3.76 -5.94 0.20
C LEU A 81 3.77 -7.06 1.25
N ALA A 82 4.37 -6.80 2.41
CA ALA A 82 4.39 -7.74 3.54
C ALA A 82 2.96 -8.03 4.06
N LEU A 83 2.10 -7.01 4.20
CA LEU A 83 0.70 -7.22 4.60
C LEU A 83 -0.14 -8.01 3.58
N ILE A 84 0.15 -7.85 2.28
CA ILE A 84 -0.43 -8.70 1.24
C ILE A 84 0.07 -10.14 1.40
N GLY A 85 1.38 -10.33 1.66
CA GLY A 85 1.97 -11.64 1.96
C GLY A 85 1.34 -12.34 3.16
N LEU A 86 1.10 -11.59 4.24
CA LEU A 86 0.37 -12.08 5.42
C LEU A 86 -1.04 -12.52 5.04
N SER A 87 -1.80 -11.67 4.33
CA SER A 87 -3.18 -11.98 3.91
C SER A 87 -3.25 -13.25 3.06
N ILE A 88 -2.27 -13.43 2.16
CA ILE A 88 -2.11 -14.64 1.36
C ILE A 88 -1.80 -15.85 2.24
N THR A 89 -0.90 -15.71 3.21
CA THR A 89 -0.52 -16.79 4.13
C THR A 89 -1.72 -17.24 4.99
N GLU A 90 -2.55 -16.30 5.45
CA GLU A 90 -3.68 -16.60 6.33
C GLU A 90 -4.92 -17.13 5.60
N SER A 91 -5.18 -16.65 4.38
CA SER A 91 -6.48 -16.87 3.71
C SER A 91 -6.39 -17.17 2.22
N GLY A 92 -5.19 -17.13 1.63
CA GLY A 92 -4.97 -17.41 0.23
C GLY A 92 -5.34 -18.84 -0.14
N LYS A 93 -5.99 -19.00 -1.29
CA LYS A 93 -6.37 -20.30 -1.86
C LYS A 93 -5.90 -20.38 -3.30
N LEU A 94 -5.40 -21.54 -3.70
CA LEU A 94 -5.04 -21.76 -5.09
C LEU A 94 -6.30 -21.95 -5.95
N ASP A 95 -6.33 -21.32 -7.11
CA ASP A 95 -7.29 -21.63 -8.17
C ASP A 95 -6.81 -22.81 -9.03
N ALA A 96 -7.58 -23.14 -10.07
CA ALA A 96 -7.29 -24.26 -10.97
C ALA A 96 -6.00 -24.07 -11.77
N ASP A 97 -5.54 -22.83 -11.95
CA ASP A 97 -4.34 -22.47 -12.70
C ASP A 97 -3.11 -22.31 -11.79
N GLY A 98 -3.28 -22.53 -10.48
CA GLY A 98 -2.23 -22.38 -9.47
C GLY A 98 -1.99 -20.95 -9.01
N ASN A 99 -2.87 -20.00 -9.36
CA ASN A 99 -2.78 -18.63 -8.84
C ASN A 99 -3.44 -18.52 -7.47
N THR A 100 -3.03 -17.53 -6.68
CA THR A 100 -3.57 -17.29 -5.35
C THR A 100 -4.78 -16.37 -5.43
N VAL A 101 -5.94 -16.86 -5.00
CA VAL A 101 -7.14 -16.09 -4.73
C VAL A 101 -7.17 -15.69 -3.26
N VAL A 102 -7.29 -14.40 -2.98
CA VAL A 102 -7.28 -13.85 -1.61
C VAL A 102 -8.23 -12.65 -1.52
N ASP A 103 -8.87 -12.48 -0.37
CA ASP A 103 -9.71 -11.32 -0.09
C ASP A 103 -8.84 -10.25 0.60
N LEU A 104 -8.61 -9.10 -0.06
CA LEU A 104 -7.76 -8.01 0.44
C LEU A 104 -8.56 -6.78 0.83
N SER A 105 -8.06 -5.99 1.78
CA SER A 105 -8.67 -4.69 2.08
C SER A 105 -8.54 -3.74 0.88
N PRO A 106 -9.51 -2.84 0.65
CA PRO A 106 -9.42 -1.84 -0.41
C PRO A 106 -8.17 -0.96 -0.31
N GLU A 107 -7.66 -0.72 0.91
CA GLU A 107 -6.44 0.05 1.16
C GLU A 107 -5.21 -0.66 0.57
N LEU A 108 -5.05 -1.97 0.80
CA LEU A 108 -3.93 -2.73 0.24
C LEU A 108 -4.00 -2.84 -1.28
N VAL A 109 -5.21 -3.01 -1.84
CA VAL A 109 -5.42 -3.01 -3.29
C VAL A 109 -5.03 -1.66 -3.89
N GLY A 110 -5.45 -0.56 -3.27
CA GLY A 110 -5.12 0.80 -3.71
C GLY A 110 -3.60 1.04 -3.72
N VAL A 111 -2.91 0.71 -2.62
CA VAL A 111 -1.45 0.89 -2.54
C VAL A 111 -0.70 0.08 -3.61
N ALA A 112 -1.14 -1.16 -3.91
CA ALA A 112 -0.56 -1.97 -4.96
C ALA A 112 -0.76 -1.35 -6.36
N MET A 113 -1.95 -0.81 -6.65
CA MET A 113 -2.24 -0.12 -7.91
C MET A 113 -1.41 1.17 -8.06
N ASP A 114 -1.30 1.98 -7.01
CA ASP A 114 -0.49 3.19 -7.01
C ASP A 114 1.00 2.88 -7.25
N ALA A 115 1.51 1.80 -6.65
CA ALA A 115 2.88 1.36 -6.89
C ALA A 115 3.13 0.97 -8.36
N ALA A 116 2.13 0.37 -9.04
CA ALA A 116 2.22 0.05 -10.46
C ALA A 116 2.26 1.32 -11.34
N GLY A 117 1.43 2.32 -11.02
CA GLY A 117 1.39 3.60 -11.75
C GLY A 117 2.73 4.35 -11.73
N ASP A 118 3.45 4.29 -10.61
CA ASP A 118 4.78 4.88 -10.48
C ASP A 118 5.89 4.05 -11.13
N HIS A 119 5.74 2.72 -11.19
CA HIS A 119 6.67 1.85 -11.89
C HIS A 119 6.68 2.12 -13.40
N LEU A 120 5.50 2.37 -14.00
CA LEU A 120 5.35 2.66 -15.43
C LEU A 120 5.85 4.04 -15.86
N ARG A 121 6.11 4.95 -14.92
CA ARG A 121 6.60 6.32 -15.18
C ARG A 121 8.13 6.46 -15.05
N ARG A 122 8.83 5.39 -14.72
CA ARG A 122 10.30 5.33 -14.63
C ARG A 122 10.87 4.58 -15.82
#